data_AF-A0A2N6A1M4-F1
#
_entry.id   AF-A0A2N6A1M4-F1
#
_cell.length_a   1.000
_cell.length_b   1.000
_cell.length_c   1.000
_cell.angle_alpha   90.00
_cell.angle_beta   90.00
_cell.angle_gamma   90.00
#
_symmetry.space_group_name_H-M   'P 1'
#
loop_
_entity.id
_entity.type
_entity.pdbx_description
1 polymer ?
#
loop_
_entity_poly.entity_id
_entity_poly.type
_entity_poly.pdbx_seq_one_letter_code
_entity_poly.pdbx_strand_id
1 'polypeptide(L)'
;LITADHGNVENLYDLQTGEINKEHSNAPVPLFIIGKDYAGKSVLAGTTGTDLSHVTPVGVLADISPTVLKIMGIKKPPEMTGSSLI
;
A
#
# COMPACT_ATOMS: atom_id res chain seq x y z
N LEU A 1 -3.77 1.05 -10.63
CA LEU A 1 -3.53 0.61 -9.24
C LEU A 1 -4.55 1.27 -8.33
N ILE A 2 -4.84 0.65 -7.19
CA ILE A 2 -5.63 1.25 -6.11
C ILE A 2 -4.74 1.22 -4.86
N THR A 3 -4.54 2.37 -4.23
CA THR A 3 -3.77 2.54 -3.00
C THR A 3 -4.34 3.70 -2.20
N ALA A 4 -3.90 3.88 -0.96
CA ALA A 4 -4.07 5.10 -0.20
C ALA A 4 -2.72 5.80 0.04
N ASP A 5 -2.76 7.04 0.48
CA ASP A 5 -1.62 7.85 0.92
C ASP A 5 -1.38 7.73 2.44
N HIS A 6 -2.42 7.48 3.23
CA HIS A 6 -2.31 7.21 4.67
C HIS A 6 -3.52 6.42 5.20
N GLY A 7 -3.44 6.00 6.47
CA GLY A 7 -4.56 5.46 7.24
C GLY A 7 -5.40 6.55 7.91
N ASN A 8 -6.66 6.25 8.20
CA ASN A 8 -7.56 7.08 9.02
C ASN A 8 -8.79 6.25 9.45
N VAL A 9 -9.63 5.87 8.48
CA VAL A 9 -10.98 5.31 8.71
C VAL A 9 -10.98 3.96 9.43
N GLU A 10 -9.86 3.26 9.44
CA GLU A 10 -9.67 2.03 10.20
C GLU A 10 -9.55 2.26 11.71
N ASN A 11 -9.26 3.49 12.16
CA ASN A 11 -9.10 3.86 13.57
C ASN A 11 -9.95 5.10 13.93
N LEU A 12 -11.28 4.94 13.94
CA LEU A 12 -12.22 6.04 14.23
C LEU A 12 -12.39 6.36 15.72
N TYR A 13 -11.98 5.46 16.62
CA TYR A 13 -12.15 5.61 18.06
C TYR A 13 -10.87 5.24 18.79
N ASP A 14 -10.48 6.05 19.77
CA ASP A 14 -9.44 5.66 20.71
C ASP A 14 -9.98 4.53 21.60
N LEU A 15 -9.32 3.36 21.55
CA LEU A 15 -9.79 2.16 22.27
C LEU A 15 -9.59 2.25 23.80
N GLN A 16 -8.79 3.20 24.30
CA GLN A 16 -8.58 3.42 25.73
C GLN A 16 -9.58 4.42 26.29
N THR A 17 -9.88 5.50 25.55
CA THR A 17 -10.75 6.59 26.05
C THR A 17 -12.18 6.51 25.52
N GLY A 18 -12.41 5.86 24.38
CA GLY A 18 -13.69 5.80 23.68
C GLY A 18 -14.02 7.07 22.88
N GLU A 19 -13.12 8.04 22.82
CA GLU A 19 -13.34 9.28 22.08
C GLU A 19 -13.17 9.09 20.57
N ILE A 20 -13.82 9.97 19.80
CA ILE A 20 -13.68 10.00 18.34
C ILE A 20 -12.26 10.44 17.99
N ASN A 21 -11.52 9.56 17.30
CA ASN A 21 -10.24 9.89 16.71
C ASN A 21 -10.47 10.56 15.34
N LYS A 22 -9.82 11.71 15.13
CA LYS A 22 -9.90 12.51 13.88
C LYS A 22 -8.57 12.57 13.14
N GLU A 23 -7.52 12.00 13.70
CA GLU A 23 -6.17 12.06 13.17
C GLU A 23 -5.91 10.94 12.15
N HIS A 24 -4.84 11.10 11.38
CA HIS A 24 -4.33 10.01 10.55
C HIS A 24 -3.73 8.93 11.44
N SER A 25 -3.70 7.70 10.94
CA SER A 25 -2.98 6.61 11.58
C SER A 25 -1.67 6.32 10.85
N ASN A 26 -0.77 5.59 11.53
CA ASN A 26 0.44 5.04 10.93
C ASN A 26 0.21 3.64 10.34
N ALA A 27 -1.05 3.23 10.12
CA ALA A 27 -1.37 1.94 9.55
C ALA A 27 -0.82 1.81 8.12
N PRO A 28 -0.35 0.62 7.72
CA PRO A 28 0.01 0.37 6.34
C PRO A 28 -1.19 0.53 5.41
N VAL A 29 -0.93 1.02 4.19
CA VAL A 29 -1.95 1.18 3.15
C VAL A 29 -1.96 0.01 2.18
N PRO A 30 -3.12 -0.37 1.63
CA PRO A 30 -3.20 -1.45 0.65
C PRO A 30 -2.59 -1.02 -0.68
N LEU A 31 -2.07 -1.98 -1.44
CA LEU A 31 -1.72 -1.80 -2.84
C LEU A 31 -2.38 -2.90 -3.69
N PHE A 32 -3.33 -2.52 -4.52
CA PHE A 32 -3.96 -3.42 -5.47
C PHE A 32 -3.56 -3.09 -6.91
N ILE A 33 -3.11 -4.11 -7.65
CA ILE A 33 -2.82 -4.02 -9.08
C ILE A 33 -3.92 -4.77 -9.82
N ILE A 34 -4.79 -4.02 -10.49
CA ILE A 34 -5.94 -4.56 -11.22
C ILE A 34 -5.56 -4.74 -12.69
N GLY A 35 -5.43 -5.99 -13.12
CA GLY A 35 -5.13 -6.35 -14.51
C GLY A 35 -5.07 -7.86 -14.69
N LYS A 36 -5.41 -8.35 -15.88
CA LYS A 36 -5.47 -9.80 -16.18
C LYS A 36 -4.13 -10.50 -15.92
N ASP A 37 -3.02 -9.86 -16.30
CA ASP A 37 -1.67 -10.42 -16.15
C ASP A 37 -1.20 -10.47 -14.69
N TYR A 38 -1.90 -9.78 -13.78
CA TYR A 38 -1.61 -9.72 -12.35
C TYR A 38 -2.62 -10.51 -11.50
N ALA A 39 -3.63 -11.12 -12.12
CA ALA A 39 -4.63 -11.91 -11.41
C ALA A 39 -3.98 -13.07 -10.64
N GLY A 40 -4.30 -13.18 -9.34
CA GLY A 40 -3.77 -14.22 -8.46
C GLY A 40 -2.30 -14.04 -8.06
N LYS A 41 -1.63 -12.97 -8.49
CA LYS A 41 -0.27 -12.66 -8.05
C LYS A 41 -0.31 -11.79 -6.79
N SER A 42 0.56 -12.09 -5.84
CA SER A 42 0.77 -11.27 -4.65
C SER A 42 2.26 -11.15 -4.37
N VAL A 43 2.68 -9.97 -3.93
CA VAL A 43 4.04 -9.72 -3.45
C VAL A 43 4.25 -10.39 -2.08
N LEU A 44 3.16 -10.59 -1.33
CA LEU A 44 3.11 -11.25 -0.02
C LEU A 44 2.23 -12.51 -0.13
N ALA A 45 2.85 -13.68 -0.03
CA ALA A 45 2.08 -14.93 0.02
C ALA A 45 1.25 -15.00 1.30
N GLY A 46 -0.05 -15.33 1.19
CA GLY A 46 -0.91 -15.61 2.34
C GLY A 46 -1.51 -14.40 3.07
N THR A 47 -1.34 -13.17 2.57
CA THR A 47 -1.87 -11.94 3.20
C THR A 47 -3.16 -11.41 2.57
N THR A 48 -3.79 -12.19 1.68
CA THR A 48 -5.05 -11.76 1.06
C THR A 48 -6.18 -11.81 2.10
N GLY A 49 -6.78 -10.65 2.37
CA GLY A 49 -7.85 -10.54 3.37
C GLY A 49 -7.38 -10.44 4.82
N THR A 50 -6.07 -10.28 5.07
CA THR A 50 -5.54 -10.03 6.41
C THR A 50 -5.62 -8.55 6.77
N ASP A 51 -5.82 -8.26 8.05
CA ASP A 51 -5.65 -6.90 8.57
C ASP A 51 -4.20 -6.45 8.37
N LEU A 52 -4.01 -5.34 7.65
CA LEU A 52 -2.70 -4.79 7.32
C LEU A 52 -1.97 -4.26 8.54
N SER A 53 -2.66 -3.92 9.63
CA SER A 53 -2.04 -3.46 10.87
C SER A 53 -1.07 -4.48 11.48
N HIS A 54 -1.26 -5.78 11.17
CA HIS A 54 -0.43 -6.89 11.62
C HIS A 54 0.60 -7.37 10.58
N VAL A 55 0.66 -6.71 9.42
CA VAL A 55 1.55 -7.10 8.31
C VAL A 55 2.70 -6.11 8.23
N THR A 56 3.93 -6.61 8.15
CA THR A 56 5.08 -5.76 7.85
C THR A 56 5.00 -5.26 6.42
N PRO A 57 5.00 -3.92 6.18
CA PRO A 57 4.99 -3.38 4.82
C PRO A 57 6.19 -3.87 4.01
N VAL A 58 5.93 -4.27 2.75
CA VAL A 58 6.98 -4.71 1.81
C VAL A 58 7.51 -3.58 0.92
N GLY A 59 6.97 -2.38 1.07
CA GLY A 59 7.34 -1.20 0.30
C GLY A 59 6.84 0.09 0.94
N VAL A 60 7.18 1.22 0.33
CA VAL A 60 6.79 2.56 0.75
C VAL A 60 6.09 3.32 -0.38
N LEU A 61 5.48 4.47 -0.09
CA LEU A 61 4.76 5.26 -1.11
C LEU A 61 5.65 5.71 -2.27
N ALA A 62 6.95 5.91 -2.02
CA ALA A 62 7.92 6.26 -3.07
C ALA A 62 8.09 5.16 -4.14
N ASP A 63 7.64 3.93 -3.84
CA ASP A 63 7.71 2.77 -4.74
C ASP A 63 6.52 2.71 -5.73
N ILE A 64 5.45 3.49 -5.49
CA ILE A 64 4.25 3.52 -6.34
C ILE A 64 4.58 4.03 -7.74
N SER A 65 5.28 5.15 -7.87
CA SER A 65 5.62 5.73 -9.18
C SER A 65 6.54 4.81 -10.01
N PRO A 66 7.65 4.25 -9.46
CA PRO A 66 8.43 3.21 -10.14
C PRO A 66 7.59 1.99 -10.60
N THR A 67 6.64 1.54 -9.77
CA THR A 67 5.74 0.43 -10.09
C THR A 67 4.84 0.79 -11.29
N VAL A 68 4.27 1.99 -11.33
CA VAL A 68 3.47 2.48 -12.47
C VAL A 68 4.30 2.51 -13.75
N LEU A 69 5.52 3.06 -13.71
CA LEU A 69 6.39 3.11 -14.89
C LEU A 69 6.72 1.71 -15.41
N LYS A 70 6.98 0.76 -14.51
CA LYS A 70 7.23 -0.65 -14.86
C LYS A 70 6.04 -1.28 -15.58
N ILE A 71 4.81 -1.06 -15.10
CA ILE A 71 3.57 -1.54 -15.75
C ILE A 71 3.42 -0.93 -17.15
N MET A 72 3.75 0.36 -17.30
CA MET A 72 3.64 1.07 -18.59
C MET A 72 4.78 0.74 -19.56
N GLY A 73 5.80 -0.03 -19.17
CA GLY A 73 6.99 -0.28 -19.98
C GLY A 73 7.89 0.95 -20.15
N ILE A 74 7.79 1.94 -19.24
CA ILE A 74 8.58 3.17 -19.26
C ILE A 74 9.83 2.99 -18.39
N LYS A 75 10.98 3.47 -18.87
CA LYS A 75 12.24 3.42 -18.12
C LYS A 75 12.16 4.31 -16.87
N LYS A 76 12.49 3.75 -15.70
CA LYS A 76 12.60 4.51 -14.44
C LYS A 76 13.75 5.53 -14.53
N PRO A 77 13.51 6.82 -14.25
CA PRO A 77 14.57 7.82 -14.22
C PRO A 77 15.46 7.64 -12.97
N PRO A 78 16.75 8.07 -13.01
CA PRO A 78 17.68 7.88 -11.90
C PRO A 78 17.32 8.66 -10.62
N GLU A 79 16.55 9.74 -10.73
CA GLU A 79 16.08 10.55 -9.60
C GLU A 79 15.04 9.81 -8.73
N MET A 80 14.34 8.80 -9.30
CA MET A 80 13.43 7.96 -8.54
C MET A 80 14.19 6.89 -7.76
N THR A 81 14.43 7.16 -6.49
CA THR A 81 15.14 6.25 -5.56
C THR A 81 14.29 5.05 -5.12
N GLY A 82 12.96 5.15 -5.20
CA GLY A 82 12.05 4.02 -4.96
C GLY A 82 12.22 2.87 -5.96
N SER A 83 11.71 1.70 -5.62
CA SER A 83 11.80 0.48 -6.42
C SER A 83 10.42 0.00 -6.87
N SER A 84 10.35 -0.70 -8.01
CA SER A 84 9.10 -1.33 -8.44
C SER A 84 8.73 -2.45 -7.47
N LEU A 85 7.45 -2.56 -7.11
CA LEU A 85 6.91 -3.63 -6.27
C LEU A 85 6.47 -4.86 -7.09
N ILE A 86 6.74 -4.85 -8.39
CA ILE A 86 6.55 -5.96 -9.34
C ILE A 86 7.78 -6.21 -10.21
#